data_AF-A0A2X5PKS6-F1
#
_entry.id   AF-A0A2X5PKS6-F1
#
_cell.length_a   1.000
_cell.length_b   1.000
_cell.length_c   1.000
_cell.angle_alpha   90.00
_cell.angle_beta   90.00
_cell.angle_gamma   90.00
#
_symmetry.space_group_name_H-M   'P 1'
#
loop_
_entity.id
_entity.type
_entity.pdbx_description
1 polymer ?
#
loop_
_entity_poly.entity_id
_entity_poly.type
_entity_poly.pdbx_seq_one_letter_code
_entity_poly.pdbx_strand_id
1 'polypeptide(L)'
;MVVHPTKPVLYVGVRPEFRVIAYTIGADGCLTEAGQAALPGSPTHLSTDHAGNALFTAFYHDGLISVTPLDAQGSPQDVSQVISGLDGCHSTNISNDDSLLFAPALKQDRVCAFRWSHEHQLTEPASAEIATVAGAGPAIWRFIRRPVCLSGE
;
A
#
# COMPACT_ATOMS: atom_id res chain seq x y z
N MET A 1 0.84 8.35 4.46
CA MET A 1 2.28 8.19 4.73
C MET A 1 2.51 6.80 5.31
N VAL A 2 3.70 6.22 5.12
CA VAL A 2 4.07 4.92 5.69
C VAL A 2 5.57 4.89 5.95
N VAL A 3 6.01 4.24 7.04
CA VAL A 3 7.43 4.06 7.36
C VAL A 3 7.92 2.75 6.74
N HIS A 4 9.12 2.74 6.16
CA HIS A 4 9.74 1.52 5.66
C HIS A 4 9.87 0.50 6.81
N PRO A 5 9.56 -0.80 6.58
CA PRO A 5 9.48 -1.78 7.66
C PRO A 5 10.80 -2.01 8.41
N THR A 6 11.94 -1.81 7.76
CA THR A 6 13.27 -2.13 8.31
C THR A 6 14.30 -0.99 8.21
N LYS A 7 13.96 0.16 7.62
CA LYS A 7 14.89 1.27 7.36
C LYS A 7 14.30 2.56 7.92
N PRO A 8 15.13 3.54 8.31
CA PRO A 8 14.65 4.82 8.82
C PRO A 8 14.20 5.72 7.66
N VAL A 9 13.16 5.32 6.93
CA VAL A 9 12.62 6.05 5.78
C VAL A 9 11.11 6.21 5.94
N LEU A 10 10.60 7.42 5.74
CA LEU A 10 9.19 7.76 5.70
C LEU A 10 8.78 8.09 4.26
N TYR A 11 7.72 7.46 3.77
CA TYR A 11 7.12 7.73 2.47
C TYR A 11 5.86 8.58 2.60
N VAL A 12 5.78 9.65 1.84
CA VAL A 12 4.66 10.59 1.85
C VAL A 12 4.17 10.80 0.42
N GLY A 13 2.91 10.44 0.15
CA GLY A 13 2.24 10.85 -1.09
C GLY A 13 1.86 12.32 -1.02
N VAL A 14 2.14 13.08 -2.09
CA VAL A 14 1.91 14.53 -2.14
C VAL A 14 1.10 14.94 -3.38
N ARG A 15 0.59 16.18 -3.33
CA ARG A 15 -0.22 16.86 -4.36
C ARG A 15 0.17 18.35 -4.38
N PRO A 16 -0.04 19.12 -5.48
CA PRO A 16 -0.75 18.76 -6.71
C PRO A 16 0.10 17.99 -7.74
N GLU A 17 1.42 18.07 -7.65
CA GLU A 17 2.35 17.25 -8.43
C GLU A 17 2.40 15.85 -7.82
N PHE A 18 1.60 14.94 -8.36
CA PHE A 18 1.42 13.61 -7.81
C PHE A 18 2.70 12.78 -7.80
N ARG A 19 3.20 12.53 -6.60
CA ARG A 19 4.41 11.74 -6.35
C ARG A 19 4.41 11.16 -4.95
N VAL A 20 5.27 10.18 -4.75
CA VAL A 20 5.73 9.79 -3.42
C VAL A 20 7.09 10.42 -3.18
N ILE A 21 7.29 11.02 -2.00
CA ILE A 21 8.58 11.50 -1.53
C ILE A 21 9.04 10.58 -0.40
N ALA A 22 10.29 10.13 -0.49
CA ALA A 22 10.99 9.42 0.57
C ALA A 22 11.81 10.40 1.40
N TYR A 23 11.63 10.36 2.72
CA TYR A 23 12.42 11.12 3.69
C TYR A 23 13.22 10.16 4.55
N THR A 24 14.53 10.36 4.65
CA THR A 24 15.33 9.72 5.70
C THR A 24 14.96 10.31 7.05
N ILE A 25 14.83 9.44 8.06
CA ILE A 25 14.54 9.79 9.45
C ILE A 25 15.87 9.80 10.21
N GLY A 26 16.31 10.97 10.66
CA GLY A 26 17.47 11.13 11.52
C GLY A 26 17.27 10.49 12.91
N ALA A 27 18.36 10.27 13.63
CA ALA A 27 18.30 9.74 15.00
C ALA A 27 17.55 10.67 15.97
N ASP A 28 17.49 11.96 15.64
CA ASP A 28 16.72 13.01 16.33
C ASP A 28 15.26 13.12 15.85
N GLY A 29 14.87 12.30 14.86
CA GLY A 29 13.56 12.33 14.23
C GLY A 29 13.41 13.37 13.11
N CYS A 30 14.46 14.13 12.79
CA CYS A 30 14.42 15.09 11.68
C CYS A 30 14.26 14.36 10.33
N LEU A 31 13.45 14.93 9.44
CA LEU A 31 13.18 14.37 8.12
C LEU A 31 14.00 15.11 7.06
N THR A 32 14.74 14.36 6.25
CA THR A 32 15.49 14.89 5.10
C THR A 32 15.04 14.19 3.83
N GLU A 33 14.64 14.94 2.80
CA GLU A 33 14.25 14.37 1.51
C GLU A 33 15.42 13.59 0.89
N ALA A 34 15.15 12.36 0.43
CA ALA A 34 16.16 11.42 -0.04
C ALA A 34 15.84 10.83 -1.43
N GLY A 35 14.59 10.94 -1.89
CA GLY A 35 14.18 10.43 -3.20
C GLY A 35 12.70 10.67 -3.47
N GLN A 36 12.29 10.48 -4.73
CA GLN A 36 10.89 10.61 -5.13
C GLN A 36 10.61 9.81 -6.39
N ALA A 37 9.34 9.45 -6.58
CA ALA A 37 8.83 8.84 -7.81
C ALA A 37 7.45 9.41 -8.16
N ALA A 38 7.21 9.62 -9.45
CA ALA A 38 5.91 10.10 -9.95
C ALA A 38 4.82 9.06 -9.71
N LEU A 39 3.60 9.52 -9.44
CA LEU A 39 2.42 8.67 -9.27
C LEU A 39 1.37 8.97 -10.33
N PRO A 40 0.54 7.99 -10.72
CA PRO A 40 -0.44 8.13 -11.81
C PRO A 40 -1.66 9.01 -11.45
N GLY A 41 -1.82 9.40 -10.19
CA GLY A 41 -3.00 10.12 -9.71
C GLY A 41 -2.82 10.65 -8.29
N SER A 42 -3.88 11.19 -7.68
CA SER A 42 -3.80 11.76 -6.33
C SER A 42 -3.72 10.66 -5.26
N PRO A 43 -2.58 10.47 -4.56
CA PRO A 43 -2.43 9.39 -3.60
C PRO A 43 -3.35 9.59 -2.38
N THR A 44 -4.16 8.58 -2.08
CA THR A 44 -5.07 8.57 -0.92
C THR A 44 -4.45 7.82 0.26
N HIS A 45 -3.81 6.69 0.00
CA HIS A 45 -3.22 5.83 1.02
C HIS A 45 -1.95 5.17 0.51
N LEU A 46 -0.99 4.95 1.41
CA LEU A 46 0.26 4.24 1.12
C LEU A 46 0.44 3.12 2.13
N SER A 47 0.94 1.98 1.66
CA SER A 47 1.40 0.85 2.49
C SER A 47 2.63 0.22 1.84
N THR A 48 3.35 -0.65 2.54
CA THR A 48 4.43 -1.46 1.96
C THR A 48 4.12 -2.95 2.11
N ASP A 49 4.85 -3.81 1.41
CA ASP A 49 5.05 -5.20 1.86
C ASP A 49 5.89 -5.22 3.16
N HIS A 50 5.94 -6.35 3.86
CA HIS A 50 6.67 -6.43 5.12
C HIS A 50 8.18 -6.47 4.94
N ALA A 51 8.68 -6.86 3.76
CA ALA A 51 10.11 -6.83 3.46
C ALA A 51 10.60 -5.44 3.00
N GLY A 52 9.70 -4.57 2.55
CA GLY A 52 10.04 -3.22 2.07
C GLY A 52 10.59 -3.21 0.64
N ASN A 53 10.13 -4.13 -0.20
CA ASN A 53 10.48 -4.19 -1.61
C ASN A 53 9.55 -3.33 -2.49
N ALA A 54 8.36 -3.00 -2.01
CA ALA A 54 7.40 -2.21 -2.78
C ALA A 54 6.51 -1.32 -1.89
N LEU A 55 6.10 -0.20 -2.48
CA LEU A 55 5.00 0.64 -2.00
C LEU A 55 3.74 0.33 -2.79
N PHE A 56 2.65 0.11 -2.08
CA PHE A 56 1.31 0.06 -2.63
C PHE A 56 0.61 1.39 -2.38
N THR A 57 0.00 1.96 -3.41
CA THR A 57 -0.72 3.22 -3.30
C THR A 57 -2.16 3.04 -3.77
N ALA A 58 -3.14 3.52 -2.99
CA ALA A 58 -4.53 3.66 -3.42
C ALA A 58 -4.84 5.09 -3.89
N PHE A 59 -5.70 5.18 -4.90
CA PHE A 59 -6.08 6.45 -5.52
C PHE A 59 -7.61 6.55 -5.59
N TYR A 60 -8.20 7.30 -4.65
CA TYR A 60 -9.65 7.36 -4.48
C TYR A 60 -10.35 8.01 -5.68
N HIS A 61 -9.80 9.13 -6.16
CA HIS A 61 -10.39 9.90 -7.25
C HIS A 61 -10.17 9.21 -8.60
N ASP A 62 -9.06 8.51 -8.75
CA ASP A 62 -8.64 7.88 -10.01
C ASP A 62 -9.15 6.43 -10.14
N GLY A 63 -9.64 5.83 -9.06
CA GLY A 63 -10.25 4.49 -9.08
C GLY A 63 -9.26 3.37 -9.37
N LEU A 64 -8.04 3.48 -8.84
CA LEU A 64 -6.94 2.56 -9.12
C LEU A 64 -6.04 2.31 -7.89
N ILE A 65 -5.20 1.29 -8.00
CA ILE A 65 -4.01 1.08 -7.15
C ILE A 65 -2.75 1.01 -8.01
N SER A 66 -1.59 1.27 -7.41
CA SER A 66 -0.29 1.10 -8.07
C SER A 66 0.73 0.38 -7.19
N VAL A 67 1.73 -0.21 -7.85
CA VAL A 67 2.94 -0.76 -7.24
C VAL A 67 4.12 0.12 -7.63
N THR A 68 4.85 0.62 -6.64
CA THR A 68 6.08 1.41 -6.80
C THR A 68 7.22 0.62 -6.16
N PRO A 69 8.15 0.03 -6.93
CA PRO A 69 9.27 -0.71 -6.38
C PRO A 69 10.16 0.18 -5.50
N LEU A 70 10.79 -0.44 -4.50
CA LEU A 70 11.79 0.18 -3.65
C LEU A 70 13.14 -0.48 -3.93
N ASP A 71 14.19 0.32 -4.06
CA ASP A 71 15.55 -0.22 -4.20
C ASP A 71 16.14 -0.72 -2.87
N ALA A 72 17.38 -1.19 -2.93
CA ALA A 72 18.11 -1.69 -1.76
C ALA A 72 18.29 -0.63 -0.65
N GLN A 73 18.15 0.67 -0.94
CA GLN A 73 18.22 1.78 0.01
C GLN A 73 16.83 2.24 0.48
N GLY A 74 15.76 1.72 -0.13
CA GLY A 74 14.39 2.18 0.13
C GLY A 74 14.05 3.45 -0.65
N SER A 75 14.74 3.72 -1.77
CA SER A 75 14.34 4.79 -2.66
C SER A 75 13.23 4.29 -3.61
N PRO A 76 12.13 5.05 -3.77
CA PRO A 76 11.07 4.70 -4.70
C PRO A 76 11.55 4.82 -6.15
N GLN A 77 11.23 3.80 -6.95
CA GLN A 77 11.50 3.74 -8.39
C GLN A 77 10.24 4.07 -9.20
N ASP A 78 10.32 4.06 -10.53
CA ASP A 78 9.15 4.26 -11.38
C ASP A 78 8.06 3.20 -11.11
N VAL A 79 6.79 3.63 -11.19
CA VAL A 79 5.63 2.75 -11.02
C VAL A 79 5.72 1.57 -11.98
N SER A 80 5.78 0.36 -11.43
CA SER A 80 5.91 -0.88 -12.21
C SER A 80 4.57 -1.46 -12.63
N GLN A 81 3.50 -1.12 -11.90
CA GLN A 81 2.17 -1.67 -12.14
C GLN A 81 1.06 -0.71 -11.72
N VAL A 82 -0.02 -0.68 -12.50
CA VAL A 82 -1.27 0.02 -12.20
C VAL A 82 -2.44 -0.95 -12.43
N ILE A 83 -3.38 -0.99 -11.50
CA ILE A 83 -4.63 -1.75 -11.62
C ILE A 83 -5.81 -0.80 -11.41
N SER A 84 -6.63 -0.65 -12.44
CA SER A 84 -7.81 0.23 -12.47
C SER A 84 -9.10 -0.53 -12.17
N GLY A 85 -10.24 0.17 -12.16
CA GLY A 85 -11.57 -0.43 -11.96
C GLY A 85 -11.96 -0.57 -10.49
N LEU A 86 -11.29 0.16 -9.61
CA LEU A 86 -11.47 0.16 -8.15
C LEU A 86 -12.06 1.50 -7.71
N ASP A 87 -13.29 1.82 -8.14
CA ASP A 87 -13.86 3.15 -7.92
C ASP A 87 -13.91 3.52 -6.43
N GLY A 88 -13.32 4.68 -6.10
CA GLY A 88 -13.21 5.10 -4.70
C GLY A 88 -12.25 4.24 -3.89
N CYS A 89 -11.20 3.65 -4.50
CA CYS A 89 -10.20 2.89 -3.77
C CYS A 89 -9.58 3.74 -2.65
N HIS A 90 -9.78 3.32 -1.40
CA HIS A 90 -9.48 4.18 -0.26
C HIS A 90 -8.24 3.74 0.53
N SER A 91 -7.87 2.46 0.46
CA SER A 91 -6.67 1.95 1.10
C SER A 91 -6.13 0.70 0.40
N THR A 92 -4.89 0.35 0.73
CA THR A 92 -4.20 -0.87 0.35
C THR A 92 -3.63 -1.49 1.61
N ASN A 93 -3.84 -2.79 1.81
CA ASN A 93 -3.51 -3.44 3.08
C ASN A 93 -3.00 -4.86 2.82
N ILE A 94 -1.71 -5.07 3.02
CA ILE A 94 -1.10 -6.39 2.82
C ILE A 94 -1.43 -7.30 4.02
N SER A 95 -1.69 -8.57 3.75
CA SER A 95 -1.90 -9.60 4.77
C SER A 95 -0.63 -9.85 5.57
N ASN A 96 -0.77 -10.38 6.80
CA ASN A 96 0.37 -10.59 7.70
C ASN A 96 1.44 -11.56 7.15
N ASP A 97 1.09 -12.39 6.17
CA ASP A 97 1.95 -13.38 5.51
C ASP A 97 2.44 -12.91 4.13
N ASP A 98 2.21 -11.64 3.77
CA ASP A 98 2.55 -11.05 2.45
C ASP A 98 1.95 -11.76 1.24
N SER A 99 0.91 -12.58 1.41
CA SER A 99 0.31 -13.34 0.30
C SER A 99 -0.77 -12.57 -0.46
N LEU A 100 -1.50 -11.68 0.21
CA LEU A 100 -2.66 -10.99 -0.34
C LEU A 100 -2.67 -9.50 0.01
N LEU A 101 -2.85 -8.65 -0.99
CA LEU A 101 -3.13 -7.22 -0.84
C LEU A 101 -4.63 -6.98 -0.93
N PHE A 102 -5.22 -6.36 0.09
CA PHE A 102 -6.62 -5.98 0.12
C PHE A 102 -6.80 -4.50 -0.22
N ALA A 103 -7.70 -4.21 -1.15
CA ALA A 103 -8.03 -2.88 -1.64
C ALA A 103 -9.55 -2.62 -1.57
N PRO A 104 -10.03 -1.92 -0.52
CA PRO A 104 -11.42 -1.50 -0.44
C PRO A 104 -11.78 -0.50 -1.55
N ALA A 105 -12.74 -0.85 -2.40
CA ALA A 105 -13.31 0.02 -3.43
C ALA A 105 -14.63 0.60 -2.91
N LEU A 106 -14.52 1.76 -2.25
CA LEU A 106 -15.61 2.35 -1.46
C LEU A 106 -16.88 2.53 -2.28
N LYS A 107 -16.79 2.98 -3.53
CA LYS A 107 -17.97 3.26 -4.36
C LYS A 107 -18.60 2.00 -4.96
N GLN A 108 -18.00 0.83 -4.73
CA GLN A 108 -18.42 -0.46 -5.27
C GLN A 108 -18.86 -1.44 -4.19
N ASP A 109 -18.91 -1.02 -2.92
CA ASP A 109 -19.30 -1.85 -1.77
C ASP A 109 -18.59 -3.22 -1.72
N ARG A 110 -17.31 -3.25 -2.12
CA ARG A 110 -16.49 -4.47 -2.14
C ARG A 110 -15.08 -4.20 -1.66
N VAL A 111 -14.45 -5.24 -1.14
CA VAL A 111 -13.01 -5.29 -0.88
C VAL A 111 -12.39 -6.25 -1.89
N CYS A 112 -11.55 -5.72 -2.78
CA CYS A 112 -10.79 -6.54 -3.71
C CYS A 112 -9.56 -7.12 -3.01
N ALA A 113 -9.13 -8.30 -3.43
CA ALA A 113 -7.95 -9.00 -2.96
C ALA A 113 -7.07 -9.36 -4.16
N PHE A 114 -5.77 -9.11 -4.06
CA PHE A 114 -4.78 -9.40 -5.09
C PHE A 114 -3.68 -10.27 -4.49
N ARG A 115 -3.21 -11.29 -5.20
CA ARG A 115 -2.02 -12.03 -4.80
C ARG A 115 -0.78 -11.19 -5.02
N TRP A 116 0.05 -11.08 -3.98
CA TRP A 116 1.38 -10.49 -4.08
C TRP A 116 2.41 -11.59 -4.34
N SER A 117 3.10 -11.52 -5.47
CA SER A 117 4.05 -12.54 -5.91
C SER A 117 5.50 -12.21 -5.54
N HIS A 118 6.37 -13.22 -5.56
CA HIS A 118 7.81 -13.05 -5.33
C HIS A 118 8.50 -12.21 -6.43
N GLU A 119 7.88 -12.08 -7.59
CA GLU A 119 8.30 -11.21 -8.69
C GLU A 119 7.81 -9.76 -8.51
N HIS A 120 7.26 -9.44 -7.34
CA HIS A 120 6.76 -8.12 -6.97
C HIS A 120 5.62 -7.62 -7.87
N GLN A 121 4.68 -8.51 -8.19
CA GLN A 121 3.49 -8.19 -8.97
C GLN A 121 2.21 -8.54 -8.23
N LEU A 122 1.16 -7.75 -8.49
CA LEU A 122 -0.20 -8.02 -8.05
C LEU A 122 -0.98 -8.77 -9.15
N THR A 123 -1.66 -9.85 -8.78
CA THR A 123 -2.53 -10.60 -9.70
C THR A 123 -3.90 -10.89 -9.07
N GLU A 124 -4.97 -10.85 -9.85
CA GLU A 124 -6.31 -11.15 -9.37
C GLU A 124 -6.48 -12.67 -9.12
N PRO A 125 -6.88 -13.12 -7.91
CA PRO A 125 -7.24 -14.50 -7.67
C PRO A 125 -8.68 -14.79 -8.13
N ALA A 126 -9.03 -16.07 -8.34
CA ALA A 126 -10.37 -16.46 -8.79
C ALA A 126 -11.52 -16.09 -7.83
N SER A 127 -11.20 -15.77 -6.56
CA SER A 127 -12.13 -15.26 -5.54
C SER A 127 -11.71 -13.85 -5.09
N ALA A 128 -11.50 -12.95 -6.06
CA ALA A 128 -10.85 -11.64 -5.89
C ALA A 128 -11.59 -10.63 -5.01
N GLU A 129 -12.75 -10.95 -4.43
CA GLU A 129 -13.50 -9.93 -3.72
C GLU A 129 -14.38 -10.46 -2.58
N ILE A 130 -14.59 -9.58 -1.62
CA ILE A 130 -15.55 -9.73 -0.52
C ILE A 130 -16.57 -8.61 -0.70
N ALA A 131 -17.81 -8.97 -1.02
CA ALA A 131 -18.91 -8.02 -1.08
C ALA A 131 -19.33 -7.58 0.33
N THR A 132 -19.68 -6.31 0.47
CA THR A 132 -20.33 -5.75 1.66
C THR A 132 -21.80 -5.46 1.37
N VAL A 133 -22.57 -5.12 2.41
CA VAL A 133 -23.96 -4.68 2.22
C VAL A 133 -24.00 -3.36 1.44
N ALA A 134 -25.04 -3.15 0.64
CA ALA A 134 -25.17 -1.96 -0.20
C ALA A 134 -25.11 -0.66 0.63
N GLY A 135 -24.31 0.30 0.17
CA GLY A 135 -24.08 1.58 0.82
C GLY A 135 -23.13 1.53 2.03
N ALA A 136 -22.48 0.40 2.31
CA ALA A 136 -21.54 0.29 3.42
C ALA A 136 -20.25 1.09 3.19
N GLY A 137 -19.76 1.14 1.95
CA GLY A 137 -18.58 1.90 1.57
C GLY A 137 -17.32 1.54 2.36
N PRO A 138 -16.77 0.31 2.23
CA PRO A 138 -15.57 -0.08 2.95
C PRO A 138 -14.39 0.82 2.56
N ALA A 139 -13.67 1.35 3.56
CA ALA A 139 -12.65 2.38 3.36
C ALA A 139 -11.32 2.05 4.06
N ILE A 140 -11.38 1.77 5.36
CA ILE A 140 -10.23 1.47 6.21
C ILE A 140 -10.23 -0.02 6.53
N TRP A 141 -9.05 -0.64 6.49
CA TRP A 141 -8.85 -2.03 6.83
C TRP A 141 -7.60 -2.20 7.69
N ARG A 142 -7.56 -3.25 8.52
CA ARG A 142 -6.36 -3.60 9.28
C ARG A 142 -6.38 -5.07 9.66
N PHE A 143 -5.22 -5.72 9.56
CA PHE A 143 -5.02 -7.05 10.14
C PHE A 143 -4.63 -6.95 11.62
N ILE A 144 -5.27 -7.78 12.45
CA ILE A 144 -4.88 -7.97 13.85
C ILE A 144 -3.64 -8.88 13.87
N ARG A 145 -2.61 -8.51 14.64
CA ARG A 145 -1.49 -9.41 14.91
C ARG A 145 -1.93 -10.43 15.95
N ARG A 146 -1.79 -11.74 15.65
CA ARG A 146 -2.05 -12.76 16.68
C ARG A 146 -1.07 -12.56 17.84
N PRO A 147 -1.54 -12.54 19.10
CA PRO A 147 -0.62 -12.55 20.23
C PRO A 147 0.20 -13.83 20.18
N VAL A 148 1.52 -13.71 20.35
CA VAL A 148 2.38 -14.85 20.61
C VAL A 148 2.02 -15.34 22.01
N CYS A 149 1.26 -16.44 22.10
CA CYS A 149 1.18 -17.16 23.37
C CYS A 149 2.58 -17.69 23.67
N LEU A 150 3.28 -17.05 24.61
CA LEU A 150 4.43 -17.68 25.25
C LEU A 150 3.87 -18.89 26.00
N SER A 151 4.05 -20.08 25.44
CA SER A 151 3.94 -21.31 26.21
C SER A 151 5.05 -21.27 27.25
N GLY A 152 4.70 -21.02 28.51
CA GLY A 152 5.62 -21.18 29.63
C GLY A 152 6.06 -22.63 29.71
N GLU A 153 7.37 -22.84 29.80
CA GLU A 153 7.97 -24.08 30.34
C GLU A 153 7.87 -24.09 31.87
#